data_AF-A0A9X3N9T2-F1
#
_entry.id   AF-A0A9X3N9T2-F1
#
_cell.length_a   1.000
_cell.length_b   1.000
_cell.length_c   1.000
_cell.angle_alpha   90.00
_cell.angle_beta   90.00
_cell.angle_gamma   90.00
#
_symmetry.space_group_name_H-M   'P 1'
#
loop_
_entity.id
_entity.type
_entity.pdbx_description
1 polymer ?
#
loop_
_entity_poly.entity_id
_entity_poly.type
_entity_poly.pdbx_seq_one_letter_code
_entity_poly.pdbx_strand_id
1 'polypeptide(L)'
;MKRFVALVAALSLVPAGTAAATGGGRSDALRIIDNPLFVAVDGPGFVVGLSQLGLFTHIDDRRFGIPQAGFPIVRESQPMPTTVRPFQCENGTYRVVSATFETVERASVTALRPLPYPPAFGNSFPDIFTFVGTLDGAVVQNEAGEQFKLYMSDLAHEVLTSKSFTSTNPIHAYFVDSRGRVRDRASLVGRVSVDRRTGEAKHDIVDEGTCHQTATVLGQPGVSVFGPFFVLPFPTTVVRR
;
A
#
# COMPACT_ATOMS: atom_id res chain seq x y z
N MET A 1 20.64 9.83 7.40
CA MET A 1 19.42 10.54 6.97
C MET A 1 19.22 10.31 5.47
N LYS A 2 17.97 9.96 5.09
CA LYS A 2 17.36 9.80 3.75
C LYS A 2 17.68 8.56 2.92
N ARG A 3 16.66 7.69 2.72
CA ARG A 3 15.97 7.29 1.46
C ARG A 3 14.60 6.74 1.93
N PHE A 4 13.41 7.23 1.53
CA PHE A 4 12.78 6.96 0.23
C PHE A 4 11.75 8.02 -0.23
N VAL A 5 12.19 8.88 -1.16
CA VAL A 5 11.37 9.22 -2.34
C VAL A 5 11.86 8.28 -3.44
N ALA A 6 10.96 7.61 -4.16
CA ALA A 6 11.32 6.91 -5.39
C ALA A 6 11.73 7.93 -6.47
N LEU A 7 12.94 8.47 -6.34
CA LEU A 7 13.74 9.07 -7.40
C LEU A 7 14.97 8.16 -7.56
N VAL A 8 15.08 7.52 -8.72
CA VAL A 8 16.14 6.55 -9.03
C VAL A 8 17.50 7.25 -9.04
N ALA A 9 18.38 6.90 -8.09
CA ALA A 9 19.82 7.14 -8.17
C ALA A 9 20.59 6.05 -7.38
N ALA A 10 21.36 5.23 -8.09
CA ALA A 10 22.06 4.05 -7.60
C ALA A 10 23.38 4.39 -6.90
N LEU A 11 23.75 3.60 -5.87
CA LEU A 11 25.15 3.26 -5.48
C LEU A 11 25.16 2.24 -4.32
N SER A 12 26.19 1.38 -4.32
CA SER A 12 26.26 -0.03 -3.91
C SER A 12 27.18 -0.34 -2.70
N LEU A 13 26.95 -1.48 -2.00
CA LEU A 13 27.91 -2.55 -1.56
C LEU A 13 27.69 -3.19 -0.13
N VAL A 14 27.11 -4.42 -0.10
CA VAL A 14 27.41 -5.75 0.59
C VAL A 14 27.93 -5.88 2.07
N PRO A 15 27.85 -7.05 2.78
CA PRO A 15 26.72 -7.68 3.54
C PRO A 15 27.05 -8.23 4.97
N ALA A 16 26.05 -8.85 5.64
CA ALA A 16 26.05 -10.18 6.31
C ALA A 16 25.44 -10.23 7.74
N GLY A 17 24.54 -11.20 8.00
CA GLY A 17 24.18 -11.63 9.37
C GLY A 17 22.80 -12.32 9.50
N THR A 18 22.74 -13.44 10.22
CA THR A 18 21.69 -14.49 10.23
C THR A 18 20.63 -14.41 11.35
N ALA A 19 19.45 -14.98 11.04
CA ALA A 19 18.49 -15.73 11.89
C ALA A 19 17.64 -15.01 12.97
N ALA A 20 16.30 -15.21 12.96
CA ALA A 20 15.58 -16.18 13.81
C ALA A 20 14.06 -15.95 13.91
N ALA A 21 13.34 -17.09 13.92
CA ALA A 21 12.09 -17.42 14.63
C ALA A 21 10.79 -16.61 14.44
N THR A 22 9.72 -17.32 14.05
CA THR A 22 8.35 -17.00 14.46
C THR A 22 7.68 -18.21 15.09
N GLY A 23 7.34 -18.08 16.37
CA GLY A 23 6.46 -18.97 17.10
C GLY A 23 5.13 -18.28 17.40
N GLY A 24 4.02 -18.93 17.01
CA GLY A 24 2.75 -18.96 17.75
C GLY A 24 1.83 -17.73 17.79
N GLY A 25 0.68 -17.82 17.11
CA GLY A 25 -0.60 -17.70 17.82
C GLY A 25 -1.42 -16.41 17.71
N ARG A 26 -1.47 -15.76 16.54
CA ARG A 26 -2.58 -14.89 16.08
C ARG A 26 -2.55 -14.95 14.55
N SER A 27 -3.69 -14.83 13.87
CA SER A 27 -3.70 -14.77 12.41
C SER A 27 -2.78 -13.63 11.96
N ASP A 28 -1.67 -13.94 11.29
CA ASP A 28 -0.80 -12.95 10.65
C ASP A 28 -1.53 -12.23 9.50
N ALA A 29 -2.74 -12.66 9.11
CA ALA A 29 -3.49 -12.00 8.05
C ALA A 29 -4.18 -10.70 8.50
N LEU A 30 -4.33 -9.76 7.57
CA LEU A 30 -5.13 -8.56 7.75
C LEU A 30 -6.62 -8.90 7.83
N ARG A 31 -7.33 -8.25 8.76
CA ARG A 31 -8.80 -8.23 8.80
C ARG A 31 -9.28 -6.91 8.20
N ILE A 32 -10.04 -7.01 7.11
CA ILE A 32 -10.56 -5.85 6.37
C ILE A 32 -12.08 -5.85 6.50
N ILE A 33 -12.62 -4.74 6.99
CA ILE A 33 -14.04 -4.41 6.93
C ILE A 33 -14.14 -3.28 5.92
N ASP A 34 -14.74 -3.56 4.76
CA ASP A 34 -14.92 -2.61 3.68
C ASP A 34 -16.42 -2.41 3.42
N ASN A 35 -16.86 -1.16 3.48
CA ASN A 35 -18.17 -0.75 2.99
C ASN A 35 -18.09 0.68 2.42
N PRO A 36 -19.07 1.11 1.62
CA PRO A 36 -19.02 2.41 0.96
C PRO A 36 -18.88 3.64 1.86
N LEU A 37 -19.24 3.55 3.14
CA LEU A 37 -19.21 4.67 4.09
C LEU A 37 -18.02 4.63 5.05
N PHE A 38 -17.43 3.46 5.23
CA PHE A 38 -16.39 3.23 6.22
C PHE A 38 -15.52 2.04 5.84
N VAL A 39 -14.21 2.19 6.06
CA VAL A 39 -13.25 1.09 6.00
C VAL A 39 -12.53 0.98 7.34
N ALA A 40 -12.30 -0.25 7.79
CA ALA A 40 -11.34 -0.55 8.84
C ALA A 40 -10.43 -1.70 8.42
N VAL A 41 -9.13 -1.52 8.64
CA VAL A 41 -8.11 -2.55 8.48
C VAL A 41 -7.41 -2.76 9.81
N ASP A 42 -7.47 -3.98 10.32
CA ASP A 42 -6.83 -4.42 11.55
C ASP A 42 -5.74 -5.43 11.18
N GLY A 43 -4.50 -5.11 11.57
CA GLY A 43 -3.31 -5.87 11.23
C GLY A 43 -2.38 -6.06 12.42
N PRO A 44 -1.21 -6.71 12.21
CA PRO A 44 -0.27 -6.99 13.29
C PRO A 44 0.31 -5.69 13.88
N GLY A 45 -0.27 -5.24 14.98
CA GLY A 45 0.15 -4.05 15.72
C GLY A 45 -0.32 -2.72 15.12
N PHE A 46 -1.29 -2.73 14.22
CA PHE A 46 -1.89 -1.50 13.72
C PHE A 46 -3.39 -1.62 13.45
N VAL A 47 -4.08 -0.49 13.53
CA VAL A 47 -5.45 -0.32 13.07
C VAL A 47 -5.52 0.95 12.24
N VAL A 48 -6.12 0.87 11.06
CA VAL A 48 -6.44 2.01 10.21
C VAL A 48 -7.94 2.05 9.98
N GLY A 49 -8.54 3.21 10.23
CA GLY A 49 -9.94 3.50 9.97
C GLY A 49 -10.05 4.66 8.97
N LEU A 50 -11.00 4.57 8.06
CA LEU A 50 -11.20 5.58 7.03
C LEU A 50 -12.69 5.83 6.85
N SER A 51 -13.09 7.10 6.75
CA SER A 51 -14.46 7.51 6.45
C SER A 51 -14.47 8.86 5.73
N GLN A 52 -15.66 9.34 5.35
CA GLN A 52 -15.83 10.70 4.84
C GLN A 52 -15.42 11.80 5.83
N LEU A 53 -15.38 11.50 7.13
CA LEU A 53 -15.02 12.46 8.18
C LEU A 53 -13.51 12.59 8.37
N GLY A 54 -12.75 11.60 7.95
CA GLY A 54 -11.31 11.59 8.11
C GLY A 54 -10.71 10.20 8.20
N LEU A 55 -9.43 10.20 8.54
CA LEU A 55 -8.59 9.03 8.70
C LEU A 55 -8.19 8.88 10.18
N PHE A 56 -8.15 7.64 10.65
CA PHE A 56 -7.64 7.28 11.97
C PHE A 56 -6.59 6.20 11.80
N THR A 57 -5.41 6.40 12.41
CA THR A 57 -4.35 5.39 12.44
C THR A 57 -3.86 5.21 13.87
N HIS A 58 -3.77 3.97 14.29
CA HIS A 58 -3.16 3.59 15.55
C HIS A 58 -2.07 2.54 15.31
N ILE A 59 -0.86 2.82 15.81
CA ILE A 59 0.28 1.89 15.79
C ILE A 59 0.65 1.56 17.23
N ASP A 60 0.68 0.26 17.56
CA ASP A 60 1.27 -0.25 18.79
C ASP A 60 2.68 -0.77 18.48
N ASP A 61 3.71 0.04 18.75
CA ASP A 61 5.11 -0.28 18.41
C ASP A 61 5.57 -1.63 18.95
N ARG A 62 5.04 -2.07 20.10
CA ARG A 62 5.44 -3.35 20.71
C ARG A 62 4.90 -4.55 19.95
N ARG A 63 3.80 -4.37 19.22
CA ARG A 63 3.15 -5.41 18.41
C ARG A 63 3.46 -5.25 16.93
N PHE A 64 3.67 -4.01 16.49
CA PHE A 64 3.95 -3.67 15.12
C PHE A 64 5.32 -4.21 14.78
N GLY A 65 6.40 -3.77 15.43
CA GLY A 65 7.76 -4.24 15.15
C GLY A 65 8.38 -4.98 16.33
N ILE A 66 9.51 -5.62 16.07
CA ILE A 66 10.43 -6.09 17.10
C ILE A 66 11.79 -5.42 16.83
N PRO A 67 11.97 -4.13 17.18
CA PRO A 67 13.20 -3.40 16.87
C PRO A 67 14.46 -4.09 17.39
N GLN A 68 14.36 -4.77 18.53
CA GLN A 68 15.47 -5.50 19.15
C GLN A 68 15.91 -6.74 18.34
N ALA A 69 15.04 -7.25 17.45
CA ALA A 69 15.35 -8.37 16.56
C ALA A 69 15.93 -7.92 15.21
N GLY A 70 16.32 -6.64 15.09
CA GLY A 70 16.89 -6.09 13.84
C GLY A 70 15.86 -5.65 12.81
N PHE A 71 14.59 -5.51 13.21
CA PHE A 71 13.49 -5.03 12.37
C PHE A 71 12.98 -3.68 12.91
N PRO A 72 13.72 -2.57 12.68
CA PRO A 72 13.34 -1.27 13.20
C PRO A 72 12.00 -0.82 12.61
N ILE A 73 11.24 -0.07 13.41
CA ILE A 73 10.05 0.63 12.92
C ILE A 73 10.53 1.97 12.38
N VAL A 74 10.31 2.19 11.09
CA VAL A 74 10.67 3.42 10.40
C VAL A 74 9.41 4.25 10.21
N ARG A 75 9.53 5.57 10.43
CA ARG A 75 8.47 6.54 10.25
C ARG A 75 8.96 7.66 9.38
N GLU A 76 8.25 7.92 8.29
CA GLU A 76 8.59 9.01 7.38
C GLU A 76 7.36 9.87 7.10
N SER A 77 7.62 11.13 6.76
CA SER A 77 6.60 12.08 6.35
C SER A 77 7.18 12.90 5.22
N GLN A 78 6.50 12.91 4.08
CA GLN A 78 7.00 13.57 2.88
C GLN A 78 5.90 14.29 2.10
N PRO A 79 6.16 15.52 1.62
CA PRO A 79 5.22 16.19 0.74
C PRO A 79 5.11 15.44 -0.58
N MET A 80 3.88 15.22 -1.07
CA MET A 80 3.70 14.66 -2.40
C MET A 80 3.96 15.72 -3.47
N PRO A 81 4.70 15.40 -4.54
CA PRO A 81 4.82 16.28 -5.69
C PRO A 81 3.45 16.52 -6.34
N THR A 82 3.18 17.74 -6.81
CA THR A 82 1.97 18.06 -7.57
C THR A 82 1.97 17.51 -8.99
N THR A 83 3.13 16.98 -9.43
CA THR A 83 3.35 16.38 -10.75
C THR A 83 3.10 14.87 -10.79
N VAL A 84 2.66 14.27 -9.67
CA VAL A 84 2.29 12.85 -9.65
C VAL A 84 1.13 12.55 -10.60
N ARG A 85 0.99 11.28 -10.96
CA ARG A 85 -0.14 10.81 -11.78
C ARG A 85 -1.46 11.22 -11.12
N PRO A 86 -2.42 11.80 -11.86
CA PRO A 86 -3.73 12.12 -11.32
C PRO A 86 -4.53 10.86 -11.01
N PHE A 87 -5.46 10.99 -10.06
CA PHE A 87 -6.44 9.96 -9.73
C PHE A 87 -7.59 10.03 -10.73
N GLN A 88 -7.93 8.91 -11.38
CA GLN A 88 -9.01 8.84 -12.35
C GLN A 88 -10.18 8.05 -11.75
N CYS A 89 -11.34 8.70 -11.66
CA CYS A 89 -12.54 8.12 -11.10
C CYS A 89 -13.77 8.46 -11.96
N GLU A 90 -14.89 7.79 -11.70
CA GLU A 90 -16.13 7.95 -12.47
C GLU A 90 -16.63 9.40 -12.50
N ASN A 91 -16.54 10.13 -11.38
CA ASN A 91 -17.06 11.49 -11.29
C ASN A 91 -16.00 12.58 -11.53
N GLY A 92 -14.75 12.21 -11.81
CA GLY A 92 -13.71 13.18 -12.15
C GLY A 92 -12.29 12.65 -12.14
N THR A 93 -11.40 13.47 -12.71
CA THR A 93 -9.95 13.32 -12.58
C THR A 93 -9.41 14.32 -11.58
N TYR A 94 -8.72 13.86 -10.55
CA TYR A 94 -8.24 14.67 -9.44
C TYR A 94 -6.71 14.81 -9.45
N ARG A 95 -6.21 16.02 -9.27
CA ARG A 95 -4.77 16.34 -9.16
C ARG A 95 -4.43 16.79 -7.76
N VAL A 96 -3.26 16.38 -7.26
CA VAL A 96 -2.74 16.83 -5.97
C VAL A 96 -2.40 18.32 -6.04
N VAL A 97 -2.99 19.11 -5.13
CA VAL A 97 -2.62 20.50 -4.87
C VAL A 97 -1.64 20.57 -3.71
N SER A 98 -1.97 19.89 -2.62
CA SER A 98 -1.08 19.73 -1.47
C SER A 98 -1.41 18.43 -0.74
N ALA A 99 -0.37 17.71 -0.35
CA ALA A 99 -0.53 16.48 0.41
C ALA A 99 0.77 16.15 1.13
N THR A 100 0.65 15.56 2.30
CA THR A 100 1.76 14.95 3.03
C THR A 100 1.46 13.47 3.15
N PHE A 101 2.34 12.64 2.59
CA PHE A 101 2.26 11.19 2.73
C PHE A 101 3.07 10.75 3.94
N GLU A 102 2.38 10.18 4.91
CA GLU A 102 2.97 9.66 6.13
C GLU A 102 3.05 8.16 6.04
N THR A 103 4.18 7.59 6.47
CA THR A 103 4.40 6.16 6.42
C THR A 103 4.91 5.66 7.77
N VAL A 104 4.45 4.47 8.13
CA VAL A 104 5.02 3.66 9.20
C VAL A 104 5.27 2.28 8.64
N GLU A 105 6.51 1.84 8.66
CA GLU A 105 6.89 0.54 8.14
C GLU A 105 7.78 -0.23 9.10
N ARG A 106 7.67 -1.55 9.01
CA ARG A 106 8.68 -2.47 9.50
C ARG A 106 9.09 -3.34 8.33
N ALA A 107 10.37 -3.46 8.14
CA ALA A 107 10.97 -4.25 7.08
C ALA A 107 11.80 -5.37 7.69
N SER A 108 11.83 -6.52 7.03
CA SER A 108 12.54 -7.72 7.45
C SER A 108 13.12 -8.45 6.25
N VAL A 109 13.86 -9.53 6.50
CA VAL A 109 14.28 -10.58 5.55
C VAL A 109 14.39 -10.12 4.08
N THR A 110 15.60 -9.95 3.60
CA THR A 110 15.90 -9.49 2.23
C THR A 110 15.69 -10.57 1.15
N ALA A 111 14.71 -11.45 1.32
CA ALA A 111 14.46 -12.53 0.37
C ALA A 111 13.73 -11.98 -0.85
N LEU A 112 14.23 -12.34 -2.03
CA LEU A 112 13.54 -12.00 -3.28
C LEU A 112 12.13 -12.57 -3.26
N ARG A 113 11.15 -11.70 -3.54
CA ARG A 113 9.76 -12.11 -3.75
C ARG A 113 9.72 -13.10 -4.92
N PRO A 114 9.02 -14.24 -4.78
CA PRO A 114 8.87 -15.18 -5.88
C PRO A 114 7.99 -14.56 -6.99
N LEU A 115 7.99 -15.20 -8.16
CA LEU A 115 6.98 -14.93 -9.17
C LEU A 115 5.57 -14.98 -8.54
N PRO A 116 4.63 -14.11 -8.94
CA PRO A 116 4.65 -13.24 -10.13
C PRO A 116 5.33 -11.87 -9.94
N TYR A 117 5.96 -11.59 -8.79
CA TYR A 117 6.63 -10.31 -8.60
C TYR A 117 7.78 -10.14 -9.60
N PRO A 118 7.82 -9.03 -10.36
CA PRO A 118 8.92 -8.77 -11.28
C PRO A 118 10.24 -8.64 -10.51
N PRO A 119 11.37 -9.15 -11.04
CA PRO A 119 12.68 -9.00 -10.40
C PRO A 119 13.04 -7.54 -10.10
N ALA A 120 12.67 -6.61 -10.99
CA ALA A 120 12.87 -5.18 -10.77
C ALA A 120 12.21 -4.67 -9.47
N PHE A 121 11.02 -5.16 -9.14
CA PHE A 121 10.34 -4.81 -7.90
C PHE A 121 11.07 -5.37 -6.68
N GLY A 122 11.43 -6.67 -6.70
CA GLY A 122 12.20 -7.29 -5.62
C GLY A 122 13.59 -6.65 -5.42
N ASN A 123 14.18 -6.06 -6.45
CA ASN A 123 15.44 -5.32 -6.32
C ASN A 123 15.25 -3.92 -5.73
N SER A 124 14.14 -3.24 -6.05
CA SER A 124 13.83 -1.90 -5.53
C SER A 124 13.31 -1.94 -4.08
N PHE A 125 12.62 -3.02 -3.71
CA PHE A 125 12.05 -3.23 -2.39
C PHE A 125 12.49 -4.61 -1.89
N PRO A 126 13.74 -4.79 -1.44
CA PRO A 126 14.28 -6.12 -1.15
C PRO A 126 13.70 -6.76 0.11
N ASP A 127 13.15 -5.96 1.00
CA ASP A 127 12.66 -6.40 2.30
C ASP A 127 11.22 -6.89 2.23
N ILE A 128 10.88 -7.91 3.04
CA ILE A 128 9.51 -8.30 3.34
C ILE A 128 8.98 -7.39 4.44
N PHE A 129 7.89 -6.67 4.19
CA PHE A 129 7.45 -5.59 5.08
C PHE A 129 5.99 -5.66 5.52
N THR A 130 5.72 -4.95 6.62
CA THR A 130 4.40 -4.40 6.91
C THR A 130 4.51 -2.89 6.76
N PHE A 131 3.65 -2.31 5.94
CA PHE A 131 3.66 -0.90 5.57
C PHE A 131 2.27 -0.30 5.79
N VAL A 132 2.24 0.87 6.41
CA VAL A 132 1.05 1.68 6.64
C VAL A 132 1.34 3.08 6.12
N GLY A 133 0.82 3.40 4.94
CA GLY A 133 0.89 4.72 4.31
C GLY A 133 -0.45 5.43 4.38
N THR A 134 -0.45 6.74 4.65
CA THR A 134 -1.67 7.52 4.80
C THR A 134 -1.57 8.91 4.20
N LEU A 135 -2.69 9.38 3.63
CA LEU A 135 -2.94 10.78 3.33
C LEU A 135 -4.14 11.22 4.17
N ASP A 136 -3.90 12.09 5.15
CA ASP A 136 -4.96 12.63 5.99
C ASP A 136 -5.30 14.06 5.56
N GLY A 137 -6.39 14.19 4.80
CA GLY A 137 -6.93 15.49 4.39
C GLY A 137 -6.10 16.22 3.33
N ALA A 138 -5.47 15.48 2.43
CA ALA A 138 -4.81 16.04 1.26
C ALA A 138 -5.79 16.88 0.43
N VAL A 139 -5.31 17.99 -0.15
CA VAL A 139 -6.12 18.82 -1.05
C VAL A 139 -5.87 18.37 -2.48
N VAL A 140 -6.95 17.97 -3.14
CA VAL A 140 -6.96 17.63 -4.56
C VAL A 140 -7.96 18.48 -5.31
N GLN A 141 -7.76 18.65 -6.60
CA GLN A 141 -8.59 19.50 -7.44
C GLN A 141 -9.03 18.74 -8.69
N ASN A 142 -10.31 18.89 -9.06
CA ASN A 142 -10.82 18.35 -10.32
C ASN A 142 -10.52 19.27 -11.51
N GLU A 143 -10.95 18.86 -12.70
CA GLU A 143 -10.73 19.62 -13.95
C GLU A 143 -11.47 20.97 -13.98
N ALA A 144 -12.58 21.10 -13.26
CA ALA A 144 -13.33 22.35 -13.12
C ALA A 144 -12.71 23.32 -12.10
N GLY A 145 -11.65 22.89 -11.41
CA GLY A 145 -10.97 23.68 -10.41
C GLY A 145 -11.58 23.60 -9.01
N GLU A 146 -12.55 22.72 -8.78
CA GLU A 146 -13.14 22.49 -7.46
C GLU A 146 -12.18 21.69 -6.58
N GLN A 147 -12.09 22.07 -5.30
CA GLN A 147 -11.21 21.39 -4.34
C GLN A 147 -11.98 20.36 -3.51
N PHE A 148 -11.30 19.25 -3.24
CA PHE A 148 -11.77 18.12 -2.46
C PHE A 148 -10.72 17.77 -1.41
N LYS A 149 -11.17 17.21 -0.29
CA LYS A 149 -10.30 16.51 0.64
C LYS A 149 -10.14 15.07 0.17
N LEU A 150 -8.91 14.58 0.17
CA LEU A 150 -8.57 13.19 -0.05
C LEU A 150 -8.10 12.59 1.28
N TYR A 151 -8.84 11.59 1.75
CA TYR A 151 -8.38 10.70 2.81
C TYR A 151 -8.03 9.36 2.17
N MET A 152 -6.85 8.82 2.45
CA MET A 152 -6.37 7.58 1.83
C MET A 152 -5.54 6.75 2.78
N SER A 153 -5.70 5.43 2.71
CA SER A 153 -4.76 4.45 3.26
C SER A 153 -4.16 3.59 2.15
N ASP A 154 -2.85 3.39 2.17
CA ASP A 154 -2.08 2.45 1.34
C ASP A 154 -1.34 1.48 2.26
N LEU A 155 -1.78 0.22 2.27
CA LEU A 155 -1.27 -0.76 3.21
C LEU A 155 -0.70 -1.95 2.47
N ALA A 156 0.30 -2.58 3.08
CA ALA A 156 0.82 -3.85 2.63
C ALA A 156 1.25 -4.68 3.83
N HIS A 157 0.89 -5.96 3.81
CA HIS A 157 1.34 -6.92 4.78
C HIS A 157 1.79 -8.19 4.11
N GLU A 158 3.08 -8.47 4.26
CA GLU A 158 3.73 -9.61 3.64
C GLU A 158 4.23 -10.60 4.69
N VAL A 159 4.03 -11.88 4.41
CA VAL A 159 4.44 -12.99 5.26
C VAL A 159 5.21 -13.98 4.41
N LEU A 160 6.45 -14.21 4.80
CA LEU A 160 7.31 -15.20 4.18
C LEU A 160 7.58 -16.35 5.15
N THR A 161 7.26 -17.56 4.72
CA THR A 161 7.60 -18.79 5.43
C THR A 161 8.51 -19.67 4.57
N SER A 162 8.98 -20.79 5.12
CA SER A 162 9.72 -21.79 4.34
C SER A 162 8.89 -22.46 3.25
N LYS A 163 7.55 -22.38 3.32
CA LYS A 163 6.64 -23.06 2.39
C LYS A 163 5.84 -22.11 1.52
N SER A 164 5.65 -20.86 1.93
CA SER A 164 4.77 -19.92 1.27
C SER A 164 5.29 -18.49 1.31
N PHE A 165 4.81 -17.69 0.36
CA PHE A 165 4.84 -16.24 0.43
C PHE A 165 3.41 -15.75 0.25
N THR A 166 2.95 -14.85 1.14
CA THR A 166 1.65 -14.20 1.00
C THR A 166 1.78 -12.70 1.14
N SER A 167 0.99 -11.96 0.38
CA SER A 167 0.93 -10.50 0.43
C SER A 167 -0.53 -10.06 0.33
N THR A 168 -0.97 -9.17 1.23
CA THR A 168 -2.27 -8.51 1.16
C THR A 168 -2.03 -7.01 1.13
N ASN A 169 -2.51 -6.35 0.08
CA ASN A 169 -2.22 -4.95 -0.21
C ASN A 169 -3.53 -4.20 -0.45
N PRO A 170 -4.16 -3.62 0.59
CA PRO A 170 -5.34 -2.79 0.40
C PRO A 170 -4.99 -1.31 0.22
N ILE A 171 -5.60 -0.69 -0.79
CA ILE A 171 -5.67 0.77 -0.98
C ILE A 171 -7.14 1.20 -0.87
N HIS A 172 -7.40 2.15 0.02
CA HIS A 172 -8.72 2.75 0.18
C HIS A 172 -8.61 4.27 0.17
N ALA A 173 -9.62 4.93 -0.40
CA ALA A 173 -9.66 6.38 -0.43
C ALA A 173 -11.08 6.94 -0.49
N TYR A 174 -11.26 8.17 0.01
CA TYR A 174 -12.46 8.98 -0.19
C TYR A 174 -12.10 10.38 -0.69
N PHE A 175 -12.77 10.80 -1.75
CA PHE A 175 -12.78 12.19 -2.23
C PHE A 175 -14.01 12.88 -1.67
N VAL A 176 -13.79 13.85 -0.78
CA VAL A 176 -14.86 14.50 -0.02
C VAL A 176 -14.98 15.96 -0.45
N ASP A 177 -16.18 16.35 -0.87
CA ASP A 177 -16.45 17.72 -1.30
C ASP A 177 -16.56 18.71 -0.13
N SER A 178 -16.72 20.00 -0.45
CA SER A 178 -16.88 21.07 0.54
C SER A 178 -18.13 20.94 1.42
N ARG A 179 -19.10 20.09 1.04
CA ARG A 179 -20.31 19.78 1.81
C ARG A 179 -20.15 18.51 2.66
N GLY A 180 -18.95 17.92 2.68
CA GLY A 180 -18.67 16.70 3.43
C GLY A 180 -19.20 15.42 2.78
N ARG A 181 -19.53 15.45 1.48
CA ARG A 181 -20.05 14.29 0.75
C ARG A 181 -18.93 13.58 0.00
N VAL A 182 -18.91 12.25 0.09
CA VAL A 182 -18.07 11.41 -0.77
C VAL A 182 -18.55 11.54 -2.21
N ARG A 183 -17.65 11.91 -3.11
CA ARG A 183 -17.89 11.97 -4.56
C ARG A 183 -17.31 10.78 -5.29
N ASP A 184 -16.12 10.37 -4.91
CA ASP A 184 -15.48 9.18 -5.43
C ASP A 184 -14.79 8.42 -4.30
N ARG A 185 -14.57 7.13 -4.51
CA ARG A 185 -13.83 6.28 -3.58
C ARG A 185 -12.92 5.30 -4.32
N ALA A 186 -11.84 4.92 -3.67
CA ALA A 186 -11.08 3.73 -4.04
C ALA A 186 -11.30 2.63 -3.00
N SER A 187 -11.48 1.40 -3.47
CA SER A 187 -11.47 0.17 -2.67
C SER A 187 -10.80 -0.90 -3.49
N LEU A 188 -9.48 -1.00 -3.36
CA LEU A 188 -8.67 -1.96 -4.09
C LEU A 188 -8.00 -2.89 -3.09
N VAL A 189 -8.24 -4.19 -3.18
CA VAL A 189 -7.57 -5.17 -2.31
C VAL A 189 -6.90 -6.23 -3.14
N GLY A 190 -5.58 -6.14 -3.26
CA GLY A 190 -4.74 -7.10 -3.95
C GLY A 190 -4.27 -8.20 -3.01
N ARG A 191 -4.34 -9.44 -3.47
CA ARG A 191 -3.84 -10.60 -2.73
C ARG A 191 -2.91 -11.42 -3.60
N VAL A 192 -1.84 -11.92 -2.99
CA VAL A 192 -0.94 -12.89 -3.60
C VAL A 192 -0.67 -13.99 -2.60
N SER A 193 -0.73 -15.23 -3.07
CA SER A 193 -0.30 -16.42 -2.33
C SER A 193 0.51 -17.30 -3.26
N VAL A 194 1.75 -17.59 -2.87
CA VAL A 194 2.68 -18.43 -3.63
C VAL A 194 3.08 -19.63 -2.79
N ASP A 195 2.92 -20.82 -3.32
CA ASP A 195 3.56 -22.03 -2.79
C ASP A 195 5.03 -22.00 -3.24
N ARG A 196 5.96 -21.92 -2.28
CA ARG A 196 7.40 -21.80 -2.57
C ARG A 196 8.05 -23.13 -2.93
N ARG A 197 7.36 -24.25 -2.76
CA ARG A 197 7.82 -25.59 -3.13
C ARG A 197 7.52 -25.89 -4.59
N THR A 198 6.37 -25.42 -5.08
CA THR A 198 5.93 -25.66 -6.46
C THR A 198 6.10 -24.44 -7.37
N GLY A 199 6.15 -23.24 -6.79
CA GLY A 199 6.11 -21.97 -7.53
C GLY A 199 4.71 -21.58 -8.00
N GLU A 200 3.67 -22.36 -7.67
CA GLU A 200 2.29 -22.03 -8.01
C GLU A 200 1.85 -20.76 -7.28
N ALA A 201 1.26 -19.82 -8.01
CA ALA A 201 0.80 -18.55 -7.48
C ALA A 201 -0.70 -18.34 -7.74
N LYS A 202 -1.40 -17.82 -6.74
CA LYS A 202 -2.76 -17.29 -6.86
C LYS A 202 -2.72 -15.82 -6.53
N HIS A 203 -3.32 -15.01 -7.39
CA HIS A 203 -3.32 -13.57 -7.21
C HIS A 203 -4.51 -12.93 -7.92
N ASP A 204 -5.10 -11.94 -7.27
CA ASP A 204 -6.21 -11.17 -7.77
C ASP A 204 -6.22 -9.77 -7.13
N ILE A 205 -7.00 -8.88 -7.73
CA ILE A 205 -7.39 -7.62 -7.14
C ILE A 205 -8.92 -7.58 -7.10
N VAL A 206 -9.48 -7.35 -5.92
CA VAL A 206 -10.89 -6.98 -5.78
C VAL A 206 -10.98 -5.46 -5.85
N ASP A 207 -11.87 -4.95 -6.70
CA ASP A 207 -12.10 -3.52 -6.91
C ASP A 207 -13.58 -3.19 -6.70
N GLU A 208 -13.89 -2.47 -5.62
CA GLU A 208 -15.26 -2.07 -5.23
C GLU A 208 -15.41 -0.54 -5.19
N GLY A 209 -14.45 0.18 -5.79
CA GLY A 209 -14.41 1.63 -5.83
C GLY A 209 -15.08 2.23 -7.07
N THR A 210 -15.02 3.56 -7.18
CA THR A 210 -15.36 4.32 -8.40
C THR A 210 -14.10 4.80 -9.13
N CYS A 211 -12.92 4.49 -8.61
CA CYS A 211 -11.63 4.88 -9.18
C CYS A 211 -10.96 3.69 -9.86
N HIS A 212 -10.89 3.71 -11.19
CA HIS A 212 -10.34 2.62 -11.98
C HIS A 212 -9.28 3.14 -12.94
N GLN A 213 -8.04 2.72 -12.73
CA GLN A 213 -6.92 3.18 -13.53
C GLN A 213 -5.90 2.06 -13.72
N THR A 214 -5.29 2.02 -14.90
CA THR A 214 -4.11 1.19 -15.15
C THR A 214 -2.95 2.05 -15.62
N ALA A 215 -1.74 1.54 -15.42
CA ALA A 215 -0.51 2.23 -15.78
C ALA A 215 0.62 1.27 -16.08
N THR A 216 1.70 1.83 -16.65
CA THR A 216 3.01 1.19 -16.62
C THR A 216 3.70 1.50 -15.30
N VAL A 217 4.05 0.45 -14.54
CA VAL A 217 4.79 0.53 -13.26
C VAL A 217 6.05 -0.30 -13.40
N LEU A 218 7.23 0.29 -13.16
CA LEU A 218 8.53 -0.40 -13.27
C LEU A 218 8.71 -1.16 -14.61
N GLY A 219 8.24 -0.57 -15.71
CA GLY A 219 8.30 -1.18 -17.05
C GLY A 219 7.23 -2.25 -17.32
N GLN A 220 6.36 -2.57 -16.35
CA GLN A 220 5.24 -3.49 -16.52
C GLN A 220 3.96 -2.72 -16.91
N PRO A 221 3.46 -2.84 -18.15
CA PRO A 221 2.22 -2.20 -18.58
C PRO A 221 0.99 -2.91 -18.01
N GLY A 222 -0.12 -2.18 -17.85
CA GLY A 222 -1.42 -2.78 -17.45
C GLY A 222 -1.55 -3.09 -15.96
N VAL A 223 -0.71 -2.48 -15.12
CA VAL A 223 -0.79 -2.59 -13.66
C VAL A 223 -1.96 -1.74 -13.14
N SER A 224 -2.81 -2.30 -12.29
CA SER A 224 -3.86 -1.54 -11.62
C SER A 224 -3.26 -0.56 -10.60
N VAL A 225 -3.67 0.70 -10.70
CA VAL A 225 -3.14 1.80 -9.89
C VAL A 225 -4.26 2.67 -9.35
N PHE A 226 -3.95 3.43 -8.31
CA PHE A 226 -4.74 4.54 -7.82
C PHE A 226 -3.86 5.80 -7.81
N GLY A 227 -3.94 6.62 -8.86
CA GLY A 227 -3.02 7.75 -9.04
C GLY A 227 -1.56 7.28 -9.05
N PRO A 228 -0.69 7.77 -8.16
CA PRO A 228 0.71 7.32 -8.10
C PRO A 228 0.91 5.97 -7.39
N PHE A 229 -0.12 5.41 -6.75
CA PHE A 229 -0.02 4.20 -5.93
C PHE A 229 -0.43 2.95 -6.71
N PHE A 230 0.10 1.78 -6.36
CA PHE A 230 -0.27 0.50 -6.96
C PHE A 230 -0.52 -0.55 -5.89
N VAL A 231 -1.40 -1.49 -6.21
CA VAL A 231 -1.83 -2.55 -5.28
C VAL A 231 -0.91 -3.77 -5.42
N LEU A 232 -0.61 -4.14 -6.66
CA LEU A 232 0.34 -5.19 -7.02
C LEU A 232 1.21 -4.65 -8.16
N PRO A 233 2.53 -4.92 -8.20
CA PRO A 233 3.44 -4.34 -9.18
C PRO A 233 3.45 -5.08 -10.53
N PHE A 234 2.38 -5.80 -10.86
CA PHE A 234 2.23 -6.59 -12.08
C PHE A 234 0.75 -6.69 -12.49
N PRO A 235 0.45 -6.94 -13.77
CA PRO A 235 -0.92 -7.11 -14.25
C PRO A 235 -1.55 -8.37 -13.69
N THR A 236 -2.81 -8.28 -13.30
CA THR A 236 -3.58 -9.44 -12.82
C THR A 236 -5.07 -9.28 -13.10
N THR A 237 -5.83 -10.33 -12.85
CA THR A 237 -7.28 -10.32 -12.88
C THR A 237 -7.82 -9.34 -11.84
N VAL A 238 -8.68 -8.44 -12.30
CA VAL A 238 -9.44 -7.53 -11.45
C VAL A 238 -10.87 -8.01 -11.40
N VAL A 239 -11.36 -8.34 -10.21
CA VAL A 239 -12.74 -8.70 -9.94
C VAL A 239 -13.46 -7.45 -9.46
N ARG A 240 -14.33 -6.89 -10.31
CA ARG A 240 -15.16 -5.73 -9.96
C ARG A 240 -16.45 -6.17 -9.28
N ARG A 241 -16.90 -5.42 -8.26
CA ARG A 241 -18.14 -5.68 -7.53
C ARG A 241 -18.96 -4.42 -7.34
#